data_AF-W9KK38-F1
#
_entry.id   AF-W9KK38-F1
#
_cell.length_a   1.000
_cell.length_b   1.000
_cell.length_c   1.000
_cell.angle_alpha   90.00
_cell.angle_beta   90.00
_cell.angle_gamma   90.00
#
_symmetry.space_group_name_H-M   'P 1'
#
loop_
_entity.id
_entity.type
_entity.pdbx_description
1 polymer ?
#
loop_
_entity_poly.entity_id
_entity_poly.type
_entity_poly.pdbx_seq_one_letter_code
_entity_poly.pdbx_strand_id
1 'polypeptide(L)'
;MQTYLATFRDLGVQTWLMHGSLLGWWWGKKVMPWDLDADVSVTEADMYFLAAYHNMTIYYYQYDGCPEGCFFQLEINPYHKYRERDDYMNFIDARWIDMQNGLFIDITAARYDPGHEMGDGVMYDKHDHEFKDKYIFPLLDTTFEGVQAKIPYRYKEILASEYGKGALSKTDYHGYDLPMQRLCVSIRTDKELVTDSMQKRCSGFL
;
A
#
# COMPACT_ATOMS: atom_id res chain seq x y z
N MET A 1 2.38 -1.64 10.22
CA MET A 1 2.05 -0.64 9.18
C MET A 1 2.81 0.68 9.34
N GLN A 2 2.76 1.34 10.51
CA GLN A 2 3.40 2.66 10.68
C GLN A 2 4.92 2.67 10.41
N THR A 3 5.64 1.69 10.96
CA THR A 3 7.10 1.53 10.78
C THR A 3 7.48 1.23 9.33
N TYR A 4 6.70 0.40 8.65
CA TYR A 4 6.84 0.11 7.22
C TYR A 4 6.70 1.37 6.35
N LEU A 5 5.59 2.11 6.49
CA LEU A 5 5.34 3.31 5.68
C LEU A 5 6.35 4.42 5.96
N ALA A 6 6.87 4.51 7.18
CA ALA A 6 7.97 5.41 7.52
C ALA A 6 9.27 4.98 6.83
N THR A 7 9.66 3.70 6.96
CA THR A 7 10.87 3.15 6.33
C THR A 7 10.86 3.36 4.83
N PHE A 8 9.78 2.99 4.14
CA PHE A 8 9.73 3.05 2.68
C PHE A 8 9.77 4.48 2.16
N ARG A 9 9.23 5.43 2.92
CA ARG A 9 9.36 6.86 2.64
C ARG A 9 10.80 7.35 2.76
N ASP A 10 11.50 6.93 3.81
CA ASP A 10 12.91 7.29 4.04
C ASP A 10 13.83 6.66 2.98
N LEU A 11 13.49 5.46 2.50
CA LEU A 11 14.17 4.81 1.38
C LEU A 11 13.84 5.42 0.01
N GLY A 12 12.84 6.30 -0.08
CA GLY A 12 12.37 6.86 -1.34
C GLY A 12 11.62 5.87 -2.23
N VAL A 13 11.19 4.73 -1.69
CA VAL A 13 10.45 3.70 -2.41
C VAL A 13 8.96 4.02 -2.38
N GLN A 14 8.33 4.05 -3.56
CA GLN A 14 6.88 4.22 -3.64
C GLN A 14 6.17 2.91 -3.32
N THR A 15 5.30 2.95 -2.32
CA THR A 15 4.42 1.85 -1.95
C THR A 15 2.99 2.34 -1.77
N TRP A 16 2.03 1.47 -2.03
CA TRP A 16 0.60 1.77 -1.88
C TRP A 16 -0.15 0.58 -1.29
N LEU A 17 -1.30 0.86 -0.67
CA LEU A 17 -2.19 -0.17 -0.15
C LEU A 17 -2.84 -0.94 -1.30
N MET A 18 -2.88 -2.26 -1.19
CA MET A 18 -3.55 -3.17 -2.12
C MET A 18 -4.40 -4.19 -1.37
N HIS A 19 -5.17 -5.00 -2.09
CA HIS A 19 -5.92 -6.15 -1.57
C HIS A 19 -6.72 -5.83 -0.28
N GLY A 20 -6.53 -6.63 0.78
CA GLY A 20 -7.29 -6.52 2.03
C GLY A 20 -7.07 -5.17 2.72
N SER A 21 -5.86 -4.65 2.68
CA SER A 21 -5.52 -3.34 3.24
C SER A 21 -6.16 -2.16 2.49
N LEU A 22 -6.29 -2.25 1.16
CA LEU A 22 -7.03 -1.24 0.40
C LEU A 22 -8.53 -1.30 0.69
N LEU A 23 -9.08 -2.50 0.90
CA LEU A 23 -10.48 -2.68 1.27
C LEU A 23 -10.76 -2.14 2.68
N GLY A 24 -9.90 -2.45 3.66
CA GLY A 24 -9.98 -1.89 5.02
C GLY A 24 -9.84 -0.37 5.03
N TRP A 25 -8.98 0.15 4.14
CA TRP A 25 -8.89 1.59 3.91
C TRP A 25 -10.22 2.17 3.42
N TRP A 26 -10.87 1.53 2.44
CA TRP A 26 -12.15 1.98 1.88
C TRP A 26 -13.29 1.99 2.91
N TRP A 27 -13.36 1.02 3.80
CA TRP A 27 -14.44 0.92 4.79
C TRP A 27 -14.24 1.81 6.02
N GLY A 28 -13.00 2.04 6.46
CA GLY A 28 -12.76 2.80 7.70
C GLY A 28 -11.35 3.32 7.93
N LYS A 29 -10.47 3.30 6.92
CA LYS A 29 -9.05 3.71 7.05
C LYS A 29 -8.27 2.92 8.11
N LYS A 30 -8.66 1.67 8.34
CA LYS A 30 -8.06 0.78 9.35
C LYS A 30 -7.85 -0.61 8.79
N VAL A 31 -6.91 -1.33 9.40
CA VAL A 31 -6.78 -2.77 9.21
C VAL A 31 -8.07 -3.42 9.68
N MET A 32 -8.51 -4.41 8.91
CA MET A 32 -9.74 -5.11 9.16
C MET A 32 -9.60 -5.96 10.44
N PRO A 33 -10.58 -5.99 11.36
CA PRO A 33 -10.41 -6.62 12.68
C PRO A 33 -10.07 -8.12 12.68
N TRP A 34 -10.34 -8.81 11.57
CA TRP A 34 -10.08 -10.24 11.38
C TRP A 34 -8.91 -10.51 10.41
N ASP A 35 -8.30 -9.46 9.87
CA ASP A 35 -7.21 -9.55 8.92
C ASP A 35 -5.90 -9.64 9.71
N LEU A 36 -5.17 -10.73 9.51
CA LEU A 36 -3.98 -11.08 10.30
C LEU A 36 -2.69 -10.55 9.67
N ASP A 37 -2.76 -10.13 8.42
CA ASP A 37 -1.72 -9.50 7.64
C ASP A 37 -2.20 -8.16 7.07
N ALA A 38 -1.27 -7.43 6.46
CA ALA A 38 -1.57 -6.24 5.71
C ALA A 38 -0.88 -6.32 4.35
N ASP A 39 -1.56 -5.88 3.30
CA ASP A 39 -1.13 -6.02 1.92
C ASP A 39 -0.73 -4.66 1.34
N VAL A 40 0.47 -4.64 0.77
CA VAL A 40 0.99 -3.47 0.07
C VAL A 40 1.68 -3.90 -1.19
N SER A 41 1.77 -2.99 -2.14
CA SER A 41 2.54 -3.23 -3.35
C SER A 41 3.61 -2.17 -3.56
N VAL A 42 4.62 -2.58 -4.33
CA VAL A 42 5.69 -1.73 -4.87
C VAL A 42 5.86 -2.02 -6.35
N THR A 43 6.59 -1.17 -7.07
CA THR A 43 6.97 -1.50 -8.44
C THR A 43 8.00 -2.63 -8.46
N GLU A 44 8.05 -3.39 -9.56
CA GLU A 44 9.08 -4.40 -9.76
C GLU A 44 10.51 -3.83 -9.66
N ALA A 45 10.73 -2.63 -10.22
CA ALA A 45 12.02 -1.95 -10.16
C ALA A 45 12.43 -1.67 -8.70
N ASP A 46 11.50 -1.21 -7.87
CA ASP A 46 11.75 -0.97 -6.45
C ASP A 46 11.98 -2.28 -5.69
N MET A 47 11.28 -3.37 -6.04
CA MET A 47 11.54 -4.68 -5.45
C MET A 47 12.98 -5.14 -5.72
N TYR A 48 13.51 -4.93 -6.93
CA TYR A 48 14.92 -5.20 -7.24
C TYR A 48 15.89 -4.31 -6.45
N PHE A 49 15.56 -3.03 -6.27
CA PHE A 49 16.34 -2.12 -5.43
C PHE A 49 16.38 -2.61 -3.97
N LEU A 50 15.24 -2.96 -3.39
CA LEU A 50 15.14 -3.51 -2.04
C LEU A 50 15.90 -4.84 -1.91
N ALA A 51 15.79 -5.73 -2.91
CA ALA A 51 16.52 -7.00 -2.94
C ALA A 51 18.05 -6.81 -2.93
N ALA A 52 18.55 -5.82 -3.66
CA ALA A 52 19.97 -5.57 -3.80
C ALA A 52 20.60 -4.91 -2.57
N TYR A 53 19.88 -3.98 -1.92
CA TYR A 53 20.47 -3.11 -0.91
C TYR A 53 19.88 -3.28 0.50
N HIS A 54 18.67 -3.84 0.62
CA HIS A 54 17.92 -3.87 1.87
C HIS A 54 17.42 -5.26 2.29
N ASN A 55 17.72 -6.32 1.53
CA ASN A 55 17.33 -7.67 1.92
C ASN A 55 17.97 -8.08 3.26
N MET A 56 17.18 -8.69 4.14
CA MET A 56 17.54 -9.11 5.50
C MET A 56 18.02 -7.97 6.41
N THR A 57 17.70 -6.71 6.07
CA THR A 57 18.03 -5.57 6.94
C THR A 57 17.06 -5.49 8.11
N ILE A 58 17.60 -5.10 9.27
CA ILE A 58 16.85 -4.93 10.52
C ILE A 58 16.77 -3.44 10.85
N TYR A 59 15.56 -2.98 11.16
CA TYR A 59 15.25 -1.60 11.50
C TYR A 59 14.78 -1.53 12.95
N TYR A 60 15.28 -0.54 13.69
CA TYR A 60 14.90 -0.30 15.08
C TYR A 60 13.93 0.88 15.17
N TYR A 61 12.87 0.72 15.93
CA TYR A 61 11.88 1.76 16.22
C TYR A 61 11.56 1.79 17.71
N GLN A 62 11.42 2.99 18.28
CA GLN A 62 10.96 3.20 19.64
C GLN A 62 9.83 4.22 19.62
N TYR A 63 8.67 3.85 20.17
CA TYR A 63 7.46 4.69 20.20
C TYR A 63 6.57 4.26 21.37
N ASP A 64 5.47 4.97 21.64
CA ASP A 64 4.61 4.74 22.82
C ASP A 64 4.10 3.30 22.95
N GLY A 65 3.80 2.64 21.82
CA GLY A 65 3.38 1.24 21.77
C GLY A 65 4.52 0.22 21.83
N CYS A 66 5.77 0.68 21.79
CA CYS A 66 6.98 -0.13 21.92
C CYS A 66 8.09 0.61 22.70
N PRO A 67 7.92 0.80 24.02
CA PRO A 67 8.80 1.64 24.82
C PRO A 67 10.22 1.09 24.97
N GLU A 68 10.37 -0.24 24.99
CA GLU A 68 11.68 -0.92 25.06
C GLU A 68 12.38 -0.99 23.68
N GLY A 69 11.69 -0.54 22.62
CA GLY A 69 12.14 -0.61 21.25
C GLY A 69 11.81 -1.94 20.56
N CYS A 70 11.47 -1.84 19.29
CA CYS A 70 11.02 -2.91 18.42
C CYS A 70 11.97 -3.06 17.24
N PHE A 71 12.20 -4.31 16.85
CA PHE A 71 12.99 -4.65 15.68
C PHE A 71 12.07 -5.17 14.59
N PHE A 72 12.27 -4.66 13.39
CA PHE A 72 11.54 -5.08 12.20
C PHE A 72 12.53 -5.53 11.14
N GLN A 73 12.22 -6.63 10.45
CA GLN A 73 13.07 -7.17 9.40
C GLN A 73 12.39 -7.00 8.05
N LEU A 74 13.13 -6.48 7.06
CA LEU A 74 12.72 -6.58 5.66
C LEU A 74 13.33 -7.85 5.06
N GLU A 75 12.48 -8.82 4.75
CA GLU A 75 12.87 -10.07 4.08
C GLU A 75 12.38 -10.05 2.64
N ILE A 76 13.28 -10.26 1.68
CA ILE A 76 12.92 -10.40 0.27
C ILE A 76 12.96 -11.88 -0.12
N ASN A 77 11.85 -12.37 -0.68
CA ASN A 77 11.75 -13.74 -1.15
C ASN A 77 12.78 -13.99 -2.26
N PRO A 78 13.65 -15.01 -2.17
CA PRO A 78 14.61 -15.34 -3.23
C PRO A 78 13.95 -15.58 -4.60
N TYR A 79 12.69 -16.01 -4.59
CA TYR A 79 11.89 -16.26 -5.79
C TYR A 79 11.15 -15.03 -6.32
N HIS A 80 11.39 -13.81 -5.81
CA HIS A 80 10.77 -12.58 -6.33
C HIS A 80 11.03 -12.34 -7.83
N LYS A 81 12.14 -12.90 -8.35
CA LYS A 81 12.52 -12.84 -9.77
C LYS A 81 11.71 -13.75 -10.68
N TYR A 82 11.02 -14.74 -10.10
CA TYR A 82 10.16 -15.63 -10.85
C TYR A 82 8.92 -14.85 -11.28
N ARG A 83 8.65 -14.84 -12.58
CA ARG A 83 7.60 -14.01 -13.19
C ARG A 83 6.38 -14.80 -13.65
N GLU A 84 6.48 -16.13 -13.70
CA GLU A 84 5.35 -16.97 -14.06
C GLU A 84 4.34 -17.01 -12.90
N ARG A 85 3.08 -17.31 -13.25
CA ARG A 85 1.93 -17.32 -12.35
C ARG A 85 1.45 -18.74 -12.03
N ASP A 86 2.34 -19.72 -12.17
CA ASP A 86 2.06 -21.16 -11.98
C ASP A 86 2.49 -21.70 -10.60
N ASP A 87 3.21 -20.90 -9.82
CA ASP A 87 3.60 -21.23 -8.44
C ASP A 87 2.55 -20.73 -7.43
N TYR A 88 1.46 -21.49 -7.31
CA TYR A 88 0.35 -21.19 -6.41
C TYR A 88 0.70 -21.21 -4.91
N MET A 89 1.93 -21.58 -4.55
CA MET A 89 2.41 -21.57 -3.17
C MET A 89 3.27 -20.32 -2.86
N ASN A 90 3.47 -19.42 -3.83
CA ASN A 90 4.50 -18.39 -3.77
C ASN A 90 4.05 -17.05 -4.38
N PHE A 91 3.02 -16.45 -3.79
CA PHE A 91 2.49 -15.18 -4.27
C PHE A 91 3.24 -13.94 -3.74
N ILE A 92 3.91 -14.07 -2.59
CA ILE A 92 4.47 -12.94 -1.86
C ILE A 92 5.94 -12.72 -2.21
N ASP A 93 6.30 -11.49 -2.56
CA ASP A 93 7.65 -11.14 -3.01
C ASP A 93 8.56 -10.67 -1.88
N ALA A 94 7.99 -10.07 -0.84
CA ALA A 94 8.73 -9.64 0.34
C ALA A 94 7.81 -9.51 1.56
N ARG A 95 8.42 -9.47 2.74
CA ARG A 95 7.73 -9.26 4.01
C ARG A 95 8.42 -8.22 4.86
N TRP A 96 7.62 -7.39 5.52
CA TRP A 96 8.06 -6.56 6.63
C TRP A 96 7.59 -7.21 7.93
N ILE A 97 8.51 -7.75 8.71
CA ILE A 97 8.22 -8.65 9.84
C ILE A 97 8.52 -7.93 11.15
N ASP A 98 7.57 -7.90 12.07
CA ASP A 98 7.81 -7.55 13.47
C ASP A 98 8.47 -8.74 14.18
N MET A 99 9.73 -8.57 14.59
CA MET A 99 10.52 -9.66 15.17
C MET A 99 10.08 -10.03 16.59
N GLN A 100 9.20 -9.25 17.25
CA GLN A 100 8.75 -9.54 18.60
C GLN A 100 7.57 -10.50 18.63
N ASN A 101 6.60 -10.33 17.73
CA ASN A 101 5.35 -11.07 17.72
C ASN A 101 5.15 -11.91 16.45
N GLY A 102 5.98 -11.72 15.42
CA GLY A 102 5.90 -12.45 14.15
C GLY A 102 4.81 -11.97 13.21
N LEU A 103 4.11 -10.87 13.52
CA LEU A 103 3.19 -10.21 12.59
C LEU A 103 3.97 -9.65 11.40
N PHE A 104 3.36 -9.66 10.22
CA PHE A 104 4.03 -9.21 9.00
C PHE A 104 3.09 -8.42 8.09
N ILE A 105 3.71 -7.70 7.16
CA ILE A 105 3.06 -7.04 6.02
C ILE A 105 3.57 -7.73 4.78
N ASP A 106 2.66 -8.25 3.97
CA ASP A 106 2.96 -8.88 2.70
C ASP A 106 3.12 -7.81 1.63
N ILE A 107 4.24 -7.92 0.89
CA ILE A 107 4.63 -6.96 -0.14
C ILE A 107 4.65 -7.71 -1.47
N THR A 108 3.82 -7.26 -2.41
CA THR A 108 3.77 -7.78 -3.78
C THR A 108 4.41 -6.80 -4.75
N ALA A 109 5.13 -7.33 -5.75
CA ALA A 109 5.67 -6.48 -6.81
C ALA A 109 4.68 -6.40 -7.99
N ALA A 110 4.30 -5.18 -8.35
CA ALA A 110 3.54 -4.91 -9.56
C ALA A 110 4.49 -4.87 -10.77
N ARG A 111 4.27 -5.77 -11.73
CA ARG A 111 5.15 -6.03 -12.88
C ARG A 111 4.44 -5.69 -14.18
N TYR A 112 5.10 -5.03 -15.12
CA TYR A 112 4.53 -4.84 -16.45
C TYR A 112 4.55 -6.14 -17.26
N ASP A 113 3.47 -6.38 -18.00
CA ASP A 113 3.41 -7.41 -19.05
C ASP A 113 3.46 -6.76 -20.44
N PRO A 114 4.67 -6.65 -21.05
CA PRO A 114 4.84 -6.00 -22.35
C PRO A 114 4.26 -6.78 -23.53
N GLY A 115 3.77 -8.01 -23.33
CA GLY A 115 3.20 -8.87 -24.37
C GLY A 115 1.69 -9.10 -24.24
N HIS A 116 1.04 -8.42 -23.30
CA HIS A 116 -0.34 -8.73 -22.94
C HIS A 116 -1.33 -8.44 -24.08
N GLU A 117 -2.33 -9.31 -24.26
CA GLU A 117 -3.34 -9.21 -25.33
C GLU A 117 -4.15 -7.91 -25.25
N MET A 118 -4.30 -7.34 -24.05
CA MET A 118 -4.99 -6.05 -23.82
C MET A 118 -4.14 -4.80 -24.13
N GLY A 119 -2.95 -5.00 -24.70
CA GLY A 119 -1.98 -3.98 -25.07
C GLY A 119 -1.15 -3.44 -23.90
N ASP A 120 -0.42 -2.37 -24.18
CA ASP A 120 0.55 -1.78 -23.25
C ASP A 120 -0.06 -1.29 -21.93
N GLY A 121 0.81 -1.19 -20.92
CA GLY A 121 0.48 -0.65 -19.60
C GLY A 121 -0.28 -1.62 -18.70
N VAL A 122 -0.41 -2.89 -19.10
CA VAL A 122 -0.92 -3.94 -18.21
C VAL A 122 0.15 -4.31 -17.21
N MET A 123 -0.25 -4.34 -15.94
CA MET A 123 0.54 -4.78 -14.83
C MET A 123 -0.14 -5.97 -14.15
N TYR A 124 0.66 -6.82 -13.52
CA TYR A 124 0.19 -7.97 -12.79
C TYR A 124 1.01 -8.21 -11.51
N ASP A 125 0.41 -8.93 -10.57
CA ASP A 125 1.11 -9.58 -9.47
C ASP A 125 1.19 -11.10 -9.68
N LYS A 126 1.91 -11.80 -8.81
CA LYS A 126 2.05 -13.27 -8.89
C LYS A 126 0.75 -14.03 -8.63
N HIS A 127 -0.24 -13.38 -8.06
CA HIS A 127 -1.56 -13.95 -7.76
C HIS A 127 -2.53 -13.77 -8.94
N ASP A 128 -2.02 -13.40 -10.12
CA ASP A 128 -2.79 -13.26 -11.36
C ASP A 128 -3.81 -12.09 -11.31
N HIS A 129 -3.60 -11.12 -10.43
CA HIS A 129 -4.39 -9.88 -10.47
C HIS A 129 -3.82 -8.96 -11.55
N GLU A 130 -4.63 -8.70 -12.58
CA GLU A 130 -4.26 -7.80 -13.67
C GLU A 130 -4.93 -6.42 -13.53
N PHE A 131 -4.14 -5.36 -13.72
CA PHE A 131 -4.60 -3.98 -13.67
C PHE A 131 -3.79 -3.12 -14.63
N LYS A 132 -4.39 -2.02 -15.11
CA LYS A 132 -3.63 -1.05 -15.93
C LYS A 132 -2.87 -0.08 -15.02
N ASP A 133 -1.66 0.28 -15.44
CA ASP A 133 -0.83 1.31 -14.81
C ASP A 133 -1.58 2.62 -14.51
N LYS A 134 -2.46 3.05 -15.42
CA LYS A 134 -3.33 4.23 -15.28
C LYS A 134 -4.38 4.12 -14.18
N TYR A 135 -4.58 2.93 -13.61
CA TYR A 135 -5.43 2.71 -12.45
C TYR A 135 -4.63 2.86 -11.15
N ILE A 136 -3.32 2.62 -11.20
CA ILE A 136 -2.40 2.81 -10.08
C ILE A 136 -1.94 4.26 -10.03
N PHE A 137 -1.35 4.75 -11.13
CA PHE A 137 -0.67 6.03 -11.19
C PHE A 137 -1.56 7.16 -11.76
N PRO A 138 -1.40 8.40 -11.26
CA PRO A 138 -0.59 8.78 -10.10
C PRO A 138 -1.21 8.29 -8.79
N LEU A 139 -0.36 7.90 -7.84
CA LEU A 139 -0.82 7.49 -6.51
C LEU A 139 -1.46 8.68 -5.78
N LEU A 140 -2.53 8.41 -5.04
CA LEU A 140 -3.23 9.41 -4.22
C LEU A 140 -2.74 9.35 -2.77
N ASP A 141 -2.48 10.51 -2.19
CA ASP A 141 -2.15 10.61 -0.77
C ASP A 141 -3.39 10.46 0.12
N THR A 142 -3.24 9.71 1.20
CA THR A 142 -4.30 9.46 2.16
C THR A 142 -3.70 9.15 3.53
N THR A 143 -4.55 8.69 4.45
CA THR A 143 -4.15 8.19 5.76
C THR A 143 -4.69 6.79 5.99
N PHE A 144 -3.90 5.96 6.65
CA PHE A 144 -4.29 4.61 7.08
C PHE A 144 -3.65 4.35 8.45
N GLU A 145 -4.43 3.90 9.43
CA GLU A 145 -3.96 3.75 10.82
C GLU A 145 -3.29 5.01 11.40
N GLY A 146 -3.83 6.19 11.04
CA GLY A 146 -3.34 7.48 11.50
C GLY A 146 -2.05 7.99 10.85
N VAL A 147 -1.43 7.22 9.94
CA VAL A 147 -0.20 7.62 9.23
C VAL A 147 -0.44 7.89 7.75
N GLN A 148 0.41 8.71 7.13
CA GLN A 148 0.36 8.98 5.69
C GLN A 148 0.61 7.69 4.90
N ALA A 149 -0.28 7.41 3.96
CA ALA A 149 -0.25 6.25 3.08
C ALA A 149 -0.62 6.68 1.65
N LYS A 150 -0.37 5.81 0.69
CA LYS A 150 -0.76 6.01 -0.71
C LYS A 150 -1.73 4.91 -1.17
N ILE A 151 -2.59 5.27 -2.11
CA ILE A 151 -3.54 4.35 -2.75
C ILE A 151 -3.53 4.54 -4.27
N PRO A 152 -4.00 3.54 -5.04
CA PRO A 152 -4.20 3.67 -6.48
C PRO A 152 -5.14 4.83 -6.88
N TYR A 153 -4.91 5.43 -8.05
CA TYR A 153 -5.80 6.47 -8.62
C TYR A 153 -7.26 6.00 -8.79
N ARG A 154 -7.44 4.78 -9.32
CA ARG A 154 -8.74 4.14 -9.58
C ARG A 154 -9.00 2.99 -8.61
N TYR A 155 -8.83 3.27 -7.33
CA TYR A 155 -8.98 2.28 -6.25
C TYR A 155 -10.35 1.58 -6.24
N LYS A 156 -11.44 2.25 -6.66
CA LYS A 156 -12.78 1.64 -6.70
C LYS A 156 -12.86 0.55 -7.74
N GLU A 157 -12.29 0.79 -8.91
CA GLU A 157 -12.25 -0.16 -10.02
C GLU A 157 -11.42 -1.38 -9.65
N ILE A 158 -10.26 -1.19 -8.99
CA ILE A 158 -9.40 -2.27 -8.48
C ILE A 158 -10.15 -3.11 -7.43
N LEU A 159 -10.75 -2.46 -6.42
CA LEU A 159 -11.54 -3.16 -5.42
C LEU A 159 -12.75 -3.89 -6.02
N ALA A 160 -13.39 -3.31 -7.03
CA ALA A 160 -14.52 -3.93 -7.71
C ALA A 160 -14.11 -5.10 -8.61
N SER A 161 -12.90 -5.12 -9.17
CA SER A 161 -12.38 -6.28 -9.89
C SER A 161 -11.99 -7.42 -8.95
N GLU A 162 -11.40 -7.11 -7.80
CA GLU A 162 -10.95 -8.12 -6.83
C GLU A 162 -12.11 -8.70 -6.00
N TYR A 163 -12.94 -7.84 -5.40
CA TYR A 163 -13.99 -8.25 -4.44
C TYR A 163 -15.42 -8.12 -4.99
N GLY A 164 -15.57 -7.69 -6.23
CA GLY A 164 -16.86 -7.42 -6.86
C GLY A 164 -17.49 -6.09 -6.42
N LYS A 165 -18.43 -5.58 -7.22
CA LYS A 165 -19.13 -4.31 -6.96
C LYS A 165 -19.84 -4.26 -5.61
N GLY A 166 -20.23 -5.43 -5.08
CA GLY A 166 -20.90 -5.55 -3.79
C GLY A 166 -20.02 -5.14 -2.60
N ALA A 167 -18.70 -5.34 -2.67
CA ALA A 167 -17.76 -4.96 -1.61
C ALA A 167 -17.70 -3.44 -1.39
N LEU A 168 -18.04 -2.66 -2.42
CA LEU A 168 -18.10 -1.20 -2.32
C LEU A 168 -19.41 -0.68 -1.70
N SER A 169 -20.45 -1.50 -1.65
CA SER A 169 -21.80 -1.11 -1.21
C SER A 169 -22.27 -1.78 0.08
N LYS A 170 -21.73 -2.96 0.39
CA LYS A 170 -22.10 -3.71 1.59
C LYS A 170 -21.31 -3.21 2.79
N THR A 171 -22.00 -3.01 3.90
CA THR A 171 -21.42 -2.66 5.21
C THR A 171 -21.27 -3.89 6.12
N ASP A 172 -21.76 -5.04 5.68
CA ASP A 172 -21.63 -6.33 6.37
C ASP A 172 -20.71 -7.23 5.54
N TYR A 173 -19.63 -7.69 6.17
CA TYR A 173 -18.76 -8.73 5.66
C TYR A 173 -18.29 -9.61 6.82
N HIS A 174 -18.40 -10.93 6.68
CA HIS A 174 -18.14 -11.91 7.73
C HIS A 174 -18.88 -11.67 9.08
N GLY A 175 -20.06 -11.05 9.06
CA GLY A 175 -20.85 -10.81 10.28
C GLY A 175 -20.38 -9.63 11.13
N TYR A 176 -19.51 -8.78 10.59
CA TYR A 176 -19.12 -7.51 11.19
C TYR A 176 -19.78 -6.34 10.46
N ASP A 177 -20.46 -5.48 11.22
CA ASP A 177 -20.96 -4.20 10.74
C ASP A 177 -19.84 -3.17 10.77
N LEU A 178 -19.35 -2.79 9.59
CA LEU A 178 -18.43 -1.68 9.44
C LEU A 178 -19.21 -0.45 8.98
N PRO A 179 -19.46 0.53 9.87
CA PRO A 179 -20.13 1.76 9.47
C PRO A 179 -19.22 2.47 8.47
N MET A 180 -19.61 2.45 7.20
CA MET A 180 -18.88 3.10 6.11
C MET A 180 -18.68 4.57 6.47
N GLN A 181 -17.48 4.94 6.92
CA GLN A 181 -17.19 6.32 7.26
C GLN A 181 -17.05 7.09 5.96
N ARG A 182 -18.16 7.70 5.51
CA ARG A 182 -18.22 8.59 4.34
C ARG A 182 -17.41 9.87 4.62
N LEU A 183 -16.09 9.77 4.61
CA LEU A 183 -15.21 10.92 4.60
C LEU A 183 -14.65 11.07 3.19
N CYS A 184 -15.02 12.17 2.54
CA CYS A 184 -14.44 12.58 1.26
C CYS A 184 -12.91 12.55 1.37
N VAL A 185 -12.26 11.81 0.47
CA VAL A 185 -10.82 11.94 0.27
C VAL A 185 -10.56 13.37 -0.20
N SER A 186 -9.91 14.18 0.62
CA SER A 186 -9.39 15.47 0.17
C SER A 186 -8.16 15.18 -0.70
N ILE A 187 -8.38 15.16 -2.02
CA ILE A 187 -7.31 15.01 -3.01
C ILE A 187 -6.57 16.34 -3.03
N ARG A 188 -5.46 16.46 -2.30
CA ARG A 188 -4.51 17.55 -2.52
C ARG A 188 -3.73 17.22 -3.77
N THR A 189 -3.85 18.05 -4.80
CA THR A 189 -2.98 17.96 -5.98
C THR A 189 -1.78 18.89 -5.77
N ASP A 190 -0.59 18.49 -6.23
CA ASP A 190 0.67 19.26 -6.08
C ASP A 190 0.61 20.71 -6.61
N LYS A 191 -0.45 21.06 -7.35
CA LYS A 191 -0.70 22.45 -7.79
C LYS A 191 -1.09 23.40 -6.66
N GLU A 192 -1.57 22.91 -5.51
CA GLU A 192 -2.00 23.76 -4.38
C GLU A 192 -0.85 24.19 -3.46
N LEU A 193 0.30 23.50 -3.49
CA LEU A 193 1.48 23.85 -2.68
C LEU A 193 2.16 25.15 -3.16
N VAL A 194 1.98 25.53 -4.43
CA VAL A 194 2.57 26.76 -4.98
C VAL A 194 1.77 28.00 -4.57
N THR A 195 0.45 27.90 -4.46
CA THR A 195 -0.44 29.03 -4.13
C THR A 195 -0.37 29.44 -2.65
N ASP A 196 -0.10 28.50 -1.75
CA ASP A 196 -0.08 28.79 -0.30
C ASP A 196 1.17 29.59 0.14
N SER A 197 2.20 29.63 -0.70
CA SER A 197 3.41 30.44 -0.48
C SER A 197 3.23 31.94 -0.80
N MET A 198 2.14 32.33 -1.48
CA MET A 198 1.92 33.73 -1.91
C MET A 198 0.84 34.50 -1.13
N GLN A 199 0.15 33.90 -0.15
CA GLN A 199 -0.94 34.57 0.58
C GLN A 199 -0.64 34.97 2.03
N LYS A 200 0.58 34.74 2.55
CA LYS A 200 0.98 35.16 3.91
C LYS A 200 1.55 36.59 4.04
N ARG A 201 1.29 37.49 3.09
CA ARG A 201 1.58 38.92 3.25
C ARG A 201 0.36 39.75 2.87
N CYS A 202 -0.47 40.06 3.88
CA CYS A 202 -1.27 41.30 4.02
C CYS A 202 -2.49 41.04 4.89
N SER A 203 -2.32 41.11 6.21
CA SER A 203 -3.37 41.51 7.16
C SER A 203 -2.77 41.68 8.56
N GLY A 204 -2.04 42.79 8.71
CA GLY A 204 -1.66 43.33 10.00
C GLY A 204 -1.66 44.84 9.88
N PHE A 205 -2.55 45.48 10.65
CA PHE A 205 -2.61 46.88 11.09
C PHE A 205 -3.99 47.52 10.90
N LEU A 206 -4.57 47.78 12.08
CA LEU A 206 -5.69 48.67 12.46
C LEU A 206 -7.11 48.24 12.09
#